data_AF-A0A1X0YAG7-F1
#
_entry.id   AF-A0A1X0YAG7-F1
#
_cell.length_a   1.000
_cell.length_b   1.000
_cell.length_c   1.000
_cell.angle_alpha   90.00
_cell.angle_beta   90.00
_cell.angle_gamma   90.00
#
_symmetry.space_group_name_H-M   'P 1'
#
loop_
_entity.id
_entity.type
_entity.pdbx_description
1 polymer ?
#
loop_
_entity_poly.entity_id
_entity_poly.type
_entity_poly.pdbx_seq_one_letter_code
_entity_poly.pdbx_strand_id
1 'polypeptide(L)'
;MRFLFMILFLTAAPAFAAQQSQHLGALSTDRGMVEFQKVIERKCTVCHSRERIDNALIRRADLAGILERMTRQGATLSAAEKEILTAYWGDDQFAEVNRIINTRCTGCHSRQRIDQALAAGRDLNEIQQKMIRFGARLSPKEQSVLGIFRGSGMK
;
A
#
# COMPACT_ATOMS: atom_id res chain seq x y z
N MET A 1 41.00 54.69 -22.15
CA MET A 1 39.61 54.65 -22.62
C MET A 1 38.93 53.40 -22.05
N ARG A 2 37.84 53.61 -21.31
CA ARG A 2 36.63 52.76 -21.14
C ARG A 2 36.81 51.24 -20.94
N PHE A 3 36.71 50.78 -19.69
CA PHE A 3 35.50 50.24 -19.05
C PHE A 3 35.06 48.87 -19.60
N LEU A 4 35.25 47.80 -18.82
CA LEU A 4 34.16 46.87 -18.51
C LEU A 4 34.50 46.03 -17.26
N PHE A 5 33.95 46.48 -16.13
CA PHE A 5 33.92 45.74 -14.87
C PHE A 5 32.68 44.83 -14.95
N MET A 6 32.85 43.55 -15.27
CA MET A 6 31.73 42.60 -15.35
C MET A 6 31.63 41.86 -14.01
N ILE A 7 30.85 42.45 -13.09
CA ILE A 7 30.50 41.89 -11.79
C ILE A 7 29.54 40.71 -12.03
N LEU A 8 30.04 39.49 -11.84
CA LEU A 8 29.23 38.28 -11.85
C LEU A 8 28.52 38.15 -10.49
N PHE A 9 27.27 38.56 -10.42
CA PHE A 9 26.40 38.32 -9.27
C PHE A 9 26.05 36.82 -9.21
N LEU A 10 26.65 36.11 -8.26
CA LEU A 10 26.31 34.73 -7.92
C LEU A 10 25.09 34.75 -6.97
N THR A 11 23.89 34.62 -7.52
CA THR A 11 22.66 34.45 -6.72
C THR A 11 22.56 32.98 -6.30
N ALA A 12 22.87 32.70 -5.03
CA ALA A 12 22.59 31.41 -4.42
C ALA A 12 21.07 31.25 -4.27
N ALA A 13 20.45 30.46 -5.15
CA ALA A 13 19.08 30.01 -4.95
C ALA A 13 19.06 28.93 -3.85
N PRO A 14 18.11 28.97 -2.91
CA PRO A 14 17.94 27.91 -1.93
C PRO A 14 17.40 26.65 -2.63
N ALA A 15 18.22 25.60 -2.68
CA ALA A 15 17.81 24.28 -3.12
C ALA A 15 16.97 23.61 -2.02
N PHE A 16 15.67 23.91 -1.95
CA PHE A 16 14.69 23.15 -1.16
C PHE A 16 13.56 22.68 -2.06
N ALA A 17 13.77 21.58 -2.79
CA ALA A 17 12.69 20.75 -3.36
C ALA A 17 13.26 19.53 -4.09
N ALA A 18 13.87 18.57 -3.38
CA ALA A 18 14.20 17.27 -3.99
C ALA A 18 14.46 16.19 -2.92
N GLN A 19 13.53 15.98 -1.98
CA GLN A 19 13.65 14.86 -1.01
C GLN A 19 12.36 14.03 -0.88
N GLN A 20 11.46 14.07 -1.87
CA GLN A 20 10.15 13.38 -1.75
C GLN A 20 10.01 12.15 -2.66
N SER A 21 10.94 11.90 -3.58
CA SER A 21 10.88 10.76 -4.51
C SER A 21 11.68 9.53 -4.08
N GLN A 22 12.55 9.65 -3.08
CA GLN A 22 13.42 8.53 -2.64
C GLN A 22 12.77 7.62 -1.59
N HIS A 23 11.69 8.06 -0.92
CA HIS A 23 11.04 7.28 0.13
C HIS A 23 9.99 6.28 -0.40
N LEU A 24 9.40 6.57 -1.57
CA LEU A 24 8.33 5.76 -2.16
C LEU A 24 8.80 4.37 -2.61
N GLY A 25 10.06 4.23 -3.04
CA GLY A 25 10.64 2.93 -3.44
C GLY A 25 10.90 1.97 -2.27
N ALA A 26 11.02 2.48 -1.04
CA ALA A 26 11.18 1.64 0.16
C ALA A 26 9.85 0.99 0.60
N LEU A 27 8.72 1.58 0.19
CA LEU A 27 7.38 1.09 0.49
C LEU A 27 7.00 -0.12 -0.39
N SER A 28 7.67 -0.37 -1.51
CA SER A 28 7.30 -1.44 -2.46
C SER A 28 7.90 -2.82 -2.13
N THR A 29 8.29 -3.07 -0.88
CA THR A 29 8.82 -4.36 -0.41
C THR A 29 7.80 -5.10 0.45
N ASP A 30 7.94 -6.42 0.63
CA ASP A 30 7.07 -7.22 1.52
C ASP A 30 6.91 -6.59 2.92
N ARG A 31 7.91 -5.81 3.39
CA ARG A 31 7.81 -5.02 4.62
C ARG A 31 6.76 -3.92 4.57
N GLY A 32 6.65 -3.15 3.49
CA GLY A 32 5.69 -2.05 3.39
C GLY A 32 4.25 -2.53 3.54
N MET A 33 3.94 -3.68 2.96
CA MET A 33 2.62 -4.30 3.07
C MET A 33 2.36 -4.76 4.49
N VAL A 34 3.34 -5.39 5.13
CA VAL A 34 3.23 -5.79 6.54
C VAL A 34 2.99 -4.58 7.44
N GLU A 35 3.68 -3.47 7.22
CA GLU A 35 3.44 -2.23 7.97
C GLU A 35 2.05 -1.66 7.67
N PHE A 36 1.60 -1.65 6.42
CA PHE A 36 0.22 -1.27 6.10
C PHE A 36 -0.80 -2.12 6.87
N GLN A 37 -0.64 -3.44 6.88
CA GLN A 37 -1.54 -4.33 7.63
C GLN A 37 -1.50 -4.06 9.14
N LYS A 38 -0.32 -3.78 9.70
CA LYS A 38 -0.18 -3.39 11.11
C LYS A 38 -0.93 -2.10 11.41
N VAL A 39 -0.88 -1.10 10.53
CA VAL A 39 -1.65 0.14 10.72
C VAL A 39 -3.14 -0.16 10.72
N ILE A 40 -3.64 -0.90 9.73
CA ILE A 40 -5.06 -1.27 9.67
C ILE A 40 -5.49 -2.01 10.95
N GLU A 41 -4.73 -3.02 11.38
CA GLU A 41 -5.08 -3.85 12.53
C GLU A 41 -4.96 -3.13 13.88
N ARG A 42 -4.04 -2.17 14.02
CA ARG A 42 -3.80 -1.50 15.31
C ARG A 42 -4.57 -0.20 15.45
N LYS A 43 -4.95 0.43 14.34
CA LYS A 43 -5.54 1.77 14.34
C LYS A 43 -6.97 1.78 13.85
N CYS A 44 -7.27 1.01 12.81
CA CYS A 44 -8.58 1.07 12.15
C CYS A 44 -9.54 0.01 12.70
N THR A 45 -9.07 -1.22 12.95
CA THR A 45 -9.94 -2.30 13.43
C THR A 45 -10.37 -2.15 14.88
N VAL A 46 -9.78 -1.20 15.61
CA VAL A 46 -10.23 -0.80 16.96
C VAL A 46 -11.69 -0.32 16.94
N CYS A 47 -12.14 0.29 15.84
CA CYS A 47 -13.51 0.82 15.71
C CYS A 47 -14.25 0.37 14.45
N HIS A 48 -13.57 -0.26 13.49
CA HIS A 48 -14.17 -0.67 12.22
C HIS A 48 -13.95 -2.14 11.93
N SER A 49 -14.90 -2.79 11.25
CA SER A 49 -14.64 -4.13 10.75
C SER A 49 -13.60 -4.08 9.63
N ARG A 50 -12.81 -5.15 9.51
CA ARG A 50 -11.85 -5.28 8.42
C ARG A 50 -12.53 -5.20 7.05
N GLU A 51 -13.69 -5.84 6.93
CA GLU A 51 -14.52 -5.80 5.72
C GLU A 51 -14.91 -4.38 5.32
N ARG A 52 -15.31 -3.53 6.27
CA ARG A 52 -15.67 -2.13 5.97
C ARG A 52 -14.50 -1.35 5.38
N ILE A 53 -13.31 -1.59 5.91
CA ILE A 53 -12.08 -0.93 5.45
C ILE A 53 -11.69 -1.44 4.06
N ASP A 54 -11.69 -2.76 3.86
CA ASP A 54 -11.39 -3.38 2.57
C ASP A 54 -12.39 -2.92 1.49
N ASN A 55 -13.67 -2.78 1.82
CA ASN A 55 -14.68 -2.25 0.91
C ASN A 55 -14.43 -0.78 0.53
N ALA A 56 -13.94 0.04 1.46
CA ALA A 56 -13.58 1.43 1.17
C ALA A 56 -12.36 1.50 0.23
N LEU A 57 -11.37 0.63 0.43
CA LEU A 57 -10.20 0.49 -0.43
C LEU A 57 -10.60 0.05 -1.86
N ILE A 58 -11.40 -1.02 -1.98
CA ILE A 58 -11.86 -1.55 -3.27
C ILE A 58 -12.65 -0.49 -4.05
N ARG A 59 -13.43 0.34 -3.36
CA ARG A 59 -14.24 1.40 -3.99
C ARG A 59 -13.47 2.68 -4.30
N ARG A 60 -12.16 2.73 -4.02
CA ARG A 60 -11.34 3.94 -4.17
C ARG A 60 -11.94 5.14 -3.43
N ALA A 61 -12.47 4.89 -2.24
CA ALA A 61 -13.01 5.97 -1.44
C ALA A 61 -11.91 7.00 -1.14
N ASP A 62 -12.28 8.28 -1.12
CA ASP A 62 -11.38 9.38 -0.81
C ASP A 62 -10.73 9.19 0.57
N LEU A 63 -9.47 8.75 0.57
CA LEU A 63 -8.74 8.48 1.80
C LEU A 63 -8.52 9.75 2.61
N ALA A 64 -8.28 10.89 1.96
CA ALA A 64 -8.02 12.14 2.68
C ALA A 64 -9.24 12.54 3.51
N GLY A 65 -10.44 12.56 2.90
CA GLY A 65 -11.69 12.80 3.61
C GLY A 65 -12.08 11.71 4.61
N ILE A 66 -11.64 10.46 4.43
CA ILE A 66 -11.77 9.42 5.46
C ILE A 66 -10.88 9.74 6.65
N LEU A 67 -9.57 9.95 6.46
CA LEU A 67 -8.61 10.18 7.54
C LEU A 67 -8.94 11.44 8.33
N GLU A 68 -9.38 12.51 7.65
CA GLU A 68 -9.82 13.74 8.31
C GLU A 68 -11.01 13.47 9.25
N ARG A 69 -12.03 12.73 8.77
CA ARG A 69 -13.16 12.31 9.62
C ARG A 69 -12.73 11.45 10.78
N MET A 70 -11.82 10.49 10.57
CA MET A 70 -11.34 9.60 11.63
C MET A 70 -10.57 10.40 12.69
N THR A 71 -9.74 11.36 12.29
CA THR A 71 -9.04 12.25 13.22
C THR A 71 -10.01 13.11 14.02
N ARG A 72 -11.07 13.66 13.41
CA ARG A 72 -12.13 14.36 14.15
C ARG A 72 -12.86 13.46 15.15
N GLN A 73 -12.93 12.16 14.88
CA GLN A 73 -13.51 11.14 15.75
C GLN A 73 -12.52 10.55 16.76
N GLY A 74 -11.31 11.10 16.86
CA GLY A 74 -10.31 10.74 17.87
C GLY A 74 -9.23 9.75 17.42
N ALA A 75 -9.20 9.37 16.13
CA ALA A 75 -8.12 8.52 15.62
C ALA A 75 -6.78 9.27 15.60
N THR A 76 -5.74 8.63 16.15
CA THR A 76 -4.37 9.16 16.17
C THR A 76 -3.45 8.32 15.28
N LEU A 77 -2.94 8.96 14.23
CA LEU A 77 -2.00 8.38 13.27
C LEU A 77 -0.76 9.27 13.18
N SER A 78 0.42 8.67 13.25
CA SER A 78 1.69 9.35 12.99
C SER A 78 1.83 9.72 11.50
N ALA A 79 2.79 10.59 11.19
CA ALA A 79 3.07 10.98 9.81
C ALA A 79 3.43 9.76 8.93
N ALA A 80 4.25 8.84 9.45
CA ALA A 80 4.65 7.63 8.75
C ALA A 80 3.47 6.68 8.50
N GLU A 81 2.56 6.51 9.47
CA GLU A 81 1.37 5.69 9.28
C GLU A 81 0.43 6.28 8.22
N LYS A 82 0.25 7.61 8.22
CA LYS A 82 -0.54 8.30 7.19
C LYS A 82 0.09 8.13 5.80
N GLU A 83 1.40 8.27 5.70
CA GLU A 83 2.13 8.12 4.44
C GLU A 83 1.98 6.70 3.87
N ILE A 84 2.13 5.67 4.71
CA ILE A 84 1.92 4.27 4.31
C ILE A 84 0.49 4.04 3.83
N LEU A 85 -0.51 4.56 4.55
CA LEU A 85 -1.91 4.46 4.13
C LEU A 85 -2.12 5.15 2.77
N THR A 86 -1.61 6.36 2.58
CA THR A 86 -1.73 7.10 1.32
C THR A 86 -1.08 6.37 0.15
N ALA A 87 0.14 5.85 0.33
CA ALA A 87 0.85 5.14 -0.72
C ALA A 87 0.08 3.90 -1.20
N TYR A 88 -0.37 3.05 -0.26
CA TYR A 88 -1.06 1.81 -0.62
C TYR A 88 -2.50 2.00 -1.06
N TRP A 89 -3.22 2.98 -0.51
CA TRP A 89 -4.60 3.24 -0.89
C TRP A 89 -4.73 3.81 -2.30
N GLY A 90 -3.73 4.59 -2.72
CA GLY A 90 -3.61 5.12 -4.08
C GLY A 90 -3.04 4.13 -5.09
N ASP A 91 -2.49 3.00 -4.66
CA ASP A 91 -1.89 2.01 -5.55
C ASP A 91 -2.98 1.15 -6.21
N ASP A 92 -2.97 1.15 -7.55
CA ASP A 92 -3.98 0.43 -8.32
C ASP A 92 -3.85 -1.09 -8.21
N GLN A 93 -2.62 -1.58 -8.27
CA GLN A 93 -2.30 -3.01 -8.16
C GLN A 93 -2.64 -3.51 -6.76
N PHE A 94 -2.35 -2.72 -5.72
CA PHE A 94 -2.66 -3.09 -4.36
C PHE A 94 -4.16 -3.28 -4.11
N ALA A 95 -5.02 -2.38 -4.59
CA ALA A 95 -6.44 -2.62 -4.38
C ALA A 95 -6.99 -3.74 -5.26
N GLU A 96 -6.42 -4.01 -6.43
CA GLU A 96 -6.80 -5.18 -7.21
C GLU A 96 -6.42 -6.48 -6.48
N VAL A 97 -5.22 -6.55 -5.87
CA VAL A 97 -4.83 -7.66 -4.98
C VAL A 97 -5.82 -7.81 -3.83
N ASN A 98 -6.19 -6.71 -3.16
CA ASN A 98 -7.16 -6.76 -2.07
C ASN A 98 -8.55 -7.20 -2.53
N ARG A 99 -9.00 -6.77 -3.72
CA ARG A 99 -10.25 -7.22 -4.33
C ARG A 99 -10.23 -8.72 -4.57
N ILE A 100 -9.14 -9.26 -5.13
CA ILE A 100 -8.99 -10.70 -5.36
C ILE A 100 -9.02 -11.47 -4.04
N ILE A 101 -8.25 -11.02 -3.03
CA ILE A 101 -8.25 -11.63 -1.70
C ILE A 101 -9.68 -11.65 -1.11
N ASN A 102 -10.36 -10.51 -1.15
CA ASN A 102 -11.70 -10.35 -0.58
C ASN A 102 -12.81 -11.11 -1.33
N THR A 103 -12.58 -11.51 -2.58
CA THR A 103 -13.62 -12.19 -3.38
C THR A 103 -13.31 -13.67 -3.62
N ARG A 104 -12.03 -14.05 -3.64
CA ARG A 104 -11.59 -15.42 -3.97
C ARG A 104 -11.09 -16.19 -2.76
N CYS A 105 -10.47 -15.52 -1.80
CA CYS A 105 -9.81 -16.18 -0.68
C CYS A 105 -10.68 -16.20 0.57
N THR A 106 -11.38 -15.10 0.86
CA THR A 106 -12.21 -14.97 2.07
C THR A 106 -13.46 -15.86 2.06
N GLY A 107 -13.87 -16.38 0.90
CA GLY A 107 -14.95 -17.36 0.81
C GLY A 107 -14.64 -18.70 1.49
N CYS A 108 -13.36 -19.01 1.71
CA CYS A 108 -12.93 -20.26 2.38
C CYS A 108 -11.93 -20.04 3.53
N HIS A 109 -11.36 -18.84 3.66
CA HIS A 109 -10.34 -18.52 4.66
C HIS A 109 -10.68 -17.24 5.40
N SER A 110 -10.26 -17.13 6.67
CA SER A 110 -10.35 -15.84 7.35
C SER A 110 -9.33 -14.87 6.76
N ARG A 111 -9.68 -13.57 6.75
CA ARG A 111 -8.77 -12.51 6.32
C ARG A 111 -7.46 -12.53 7.12
N GLN A 112 -7.55 -12.72 8.43
CA GLN A 112 -6.40 -12.87 9.31
C GLN A 112 -5.44 -13.99 8.89
N ARG A 113 -5.95 -15.18 8.52
CA ARG A 113 -5.11 -16.30 8.09
C ARG A 113 -4.36 -15.98 6.78
N ILE A 114 -5.02 -15.25 5.88
CA ILE A 114 -4.44 -14.81 4.61
C ILE A 114 -3.34 -13.79 4.89
N ASP A 115 -3.62 -12.77 5.69
CA ASP A 115 -2.67 -11.72 6.03
C ASP A 115 -1.44 -12.29 6.76
N GLN A 116 -1.62 -13.28 7.64
CA GLN A 116 -0.51 -14.02 8.27
C GLN A 116 0.35 -14.78 7.25
N ALA A 117 -0.27 -15.42 6.26
CA ALA A 117 0.46 -16.13 5.22
C ALA A 117 1.27 -15.16 4.33
N LEU A 118 0.71 -13.99 4.03
CA LEU A 118 1.37 -12.92 3.29
C LEU A 118 2.54 -12.33 4.09
N ALA A 119 2.30 -12.01 5.36
CA ALA A 119 3.33 -11.46 6.24
C ALA A 119 4.50 -12.42 6.48
N ALA A 120 4.25 -13.73 6.43
CA ALA A 120 5.27 -14.77 6.51
C ALA A 120 6.06 -14.96 5.21
N GLY A 121 5.78 -14.19 4.15
CA GLY A 121 6.48 -14.27 2.86
C GLY A 121 6.34 -15.63 2.18
N ARG A 122 5.23 -16.34 2.43
CA ARG A 122 5.03 -17.68 1.89
C ARG A 122 4.88 -17.63 0.37
N ASP A 123 5.36 -18.66 -0.31
CA ASP A 123 5.24 -18.79 -1.75
C ASP A 123 3.75 -18.85 -2.18
N LEU A 124 3.26 -17.74 -2.73
CA LEU A 124 1.85 -17.63 -3.14
C LEU A 124 1.49 -18.51 -4.34
N ASN A 125 2.46 -18.95 -5.16
CA ASN A 125 2.17 -19.76 -6.34
C ASN A 125 1.93 -21.19 -5.88
N GLU A 126 2.79 -21.72 -5.02
CA GLU A 126 2.59 -23.00 -4.36
C GLU A 126 1.27 -23.03 -3.58
N ILE A 127 0.96 -21.96 -2.84
CA ILE A 127 -0.33 -21.84 -2.15
C ILE A 127 -1.47 -21.86 -3.17
N GLN A 128 -1.42 -21.04 -4.23
CA GLN A 128 -2.47 -21.00 -5.26
C GLN A 128 -2.65 -22.36 -5.94
N GLN A 129 -1.57 -23.02 -6.36
CA GLN A 129 -1.63 -24.34 -6.99
C GLN A 129 -2.24 -25.38 -6.03
N LYS A 130 -1.92 -25.31 -4.74
CA LYS A 130 -2.57 -26.15 -3.73
C LYS A 130 -4.06 -25.84 -3.66
N MET A 131 -4.47 -24.57 -3.57
CA MET A 131 -5.89 -24.20 -3.48
C MET A 131 -6.68 -24.59 -4.73
N ILE A 132 -6.10 -24.43 -5.93
CA ILE A 132 -6.71 -24.85 -7.19
C ILE A 132 -6.96 -26.36 -7.20
N ARG A 133 -5.99 -27.17 -6.72
CA ARG A 133 -6.19 -28.62 -6.54
C ARG A 133 -7.34 -28.96 -5.57
N PHE A 134 -7.58 -28.11 -4.57
CA PHE A 134 -8.69 -28.24 -3.63
C PHE A 134 -9.99 -27.54 -4.10
N GLY A 135 -10.05 -27.09 -5.34
CA GLY A 135 -11.27 -26.57 -5.97
C GLY A 135 -11.41 -25.05 -6.01
N ALA A 136 -10.40 -24.28 -5.59
CA ALA A 136 -10.40 -22.83 -5.77
C ALA A 136 -10.36 -22.47 -7.26
N ARG A 137 -11.10 -21.43 -7.65
CA ARG A 137 -11.16 -20.93 -9.02
C ARG A 137 -10.52 -19.55 -9.11
N LEU A 138 -9.35 -19.48 -9.73
CA LEU A 138 -8.63 -18.24 -10.04
C LEU A 138 -8.36 -18.19 -11.55
N SER A 139 -8.74 -17.11 -12.20
CA SER A 139 -8.38 -16.87 -13.61
C SER A 139 -6.86 -16.67 -13.76
N PRO A 140 -6.30 -16.86 -14.97
CA PRO A 140 -4.88 -16.60 -15.22
C PRO A 140 -4.47 -15.16 -14.85
N LYS A 141 -5.37 -14.18 -15.08
CA LYS A 141 -5.15 -12.78 -14.69
C LYS A 141 -5.07 -12.63 -13.17
N GLU A 142 -5.98 -13.24 -12.42
CA GLU A 142 -5.97 -13.16 -10.94
C GLU A 142 -4.74 -13.84 -10.35
N GLN A 143 -4.33 -14.99 -10.91
CA GLN A 143 -3.08 -15.67 -10.52
C GLN A 143 -1.87 -14.78 -10.79
N SER A 144 -1.83 -14.11 -11.95
CA SER A 144 -0.76 -13.19 -12.32
C SER A 144 -0.68 -11.99 -11.38
N VAL A 145 -1.81 -11.35 -11.04
CA VAL A 145 -1.84 -10.22 -10.08
C VAL A 145 -1.31 -10.62 -8.71
N LEU A 146 -1.76 -11.77 -8.19
CA LEU A 146 -1.25 -12.29 -6.91
C LEU A 146 0.23 -12.71 -6.99
N GLY A 147 0.71 -13.11 -8.17
CA GLY A 147 2.10 -13.45 -8.43
C GLY A 147 3.03 -12.25 -8.55
N ILE A 148 2.55 -11.09 -9.02
CA ILE A 148 3.31 -9.84 -9.09
C ILE A 148 3.64 -9.33 -7.69
N PHE A 149 2.77 -9.57 -6.71
CA PHE A 149 2.96 -9.15 -5.33
C PHE A 149 4.03 -9.95 -4.56
N ARG A 150 4.81 -10.82 -5.22
CA ARG A 150 5.92 -11.59 -4.64
C ARG A 150 7.19 -10.76 -4.50
N GLY A 151 7.28 -9.75 -3.63
CA GLY A 151 8.53 -9.05 -3.32
C GLY A 151 9.42 -8.67 -4.53
N SER A 152 8.82 -8.58 -5.71
CA SER A 152 9.54 -8.44 -6.97
C SER A 152 9.61 -6.96 -7.13
N GLY A 153 10.76 -6.39 -6.75
CA GLY A 153 11.06 -4.98 -6.91
C GLY A 153 10.55 -4.55 -8.28
N MET A 154 9.51 -3.72 -8.25
CA MET A 154 9.00 -3.04 -9.43
C MET A 154 10.17 -2.24 -9.99
N LYS A 155 10.67 -2.66 -11.15
CA LYS A 155 11.56 -1.83 -11.96
C LYS A 155 10.79 -0.64 -12.49
#